data_AF-A0A6I9PT54-F1
#
_entry.id   AF-A0A6I9PT54-F1
#
_cell.length_a   1.000
_cell.length_b   1.000
_cell.length_c   1.000
_cell.angle_alpha   90.00
_cell.angle_beta   90.00
_cell.angle_gamma   90.00
#
_symmetry.space_group_name_H-M   'P 1'
#
loop_
_entity.id
_entity.type
_entity.pdbx_description
1 polymer ?
#
loop_
_entity_poly.entity_id
_entity_poly.type
_entity_poly.pdbx_seq_one_letter_code
_entity_poly.pdbx_strand_id
1 'polypeptide(L)'
;VSCPSRCYLLDGISKGAWLNRSSIIFAGNDKWSVDPRVSIVSSVGDKHEYSLQIQKVDVSDDGQYTCSIQSERNPRPKLLNLIVKVPPKIYDISSDITVNEGINVSLICTASGKPEPSISWRHITPSGEFTSPLTHLC
;
A
#
# COMPACT_ATOMS: atom_id res chain seq x y z
N VAL A 1 -3.07 -1.33 6.67
CA VAL A 1 -1.71 -1.77 6.31
C VAL A 1 -1.82 -3.24 5.86
N SER A 2 -1.51 -3.56 4.61
CA SER A 2 -1.55 -4.93 4.04
C SER A 2 -0.11 -5.36 3.78
N CYS A 3 0.38 -6.56 4.04
CA CYS A 3 -0.12 -7.80 4.66
C CYS A 3 1.17 -8.57 5.05
N PRO A 4 1.21 -9.40 6.11
CA PRO A 4 2.32 -10.32 6.33
C PRO A 4 2.54 -11.19 5.09
N SER A 5 3.67 -10.97 4.41
CA SER A 5 4.04 -11.69 3.20
C SER A 5 4.64 -13.03 3.60
N ARG A 6 3.82 -14.07 3.62
CA ARG A 6 4.23 -15.40 4.10
C ARG A 6 4.96 -16.22 3.04
N CYS A 7 6.00 -16.89 3.51
CA CYS A 7 6.71 -17.93 2.79
C CYS A 7 6.76 -19.20 3.62
N TYR A 8 6.55 -20.34 2.96
CA TYR A 8 6.55 -21.66 3.57
C TYR A 8 7.77 -22.45 3.09
N LEU A 9 8.68 -22.76 4.01
CA LEU A 9 9.78 -23.70 3.84
C LEU A 9 9.18 -25.10 3.58
N LEU A 10 9.63 -25.78 2.53
CA LEU A 10 9.19 -27.17 2.30
C LEU A 10 9.98 -28.11 3.22
N ASP A 11 9.38 -29.24 3.59
CA ASP A 11 10.06 -30.27 4.40
C ASP A 11 11.42 -30.64 3.79
N GLY A 12 12.48 -30.58 4.62
CA GLY A 12 13.87 -30.81 4.21
C GLY A 12 14.66 -29.56 3.80
N ILE A 13 14.05 -28.37 3.79
CA ILE A 13 14.72 -27.11 3.43
C ILE A 13 15.09 -26.31 4.69
N SER A 14 16.40 -26.05 4.88
CA SER A 14 16.94 -25.32 6.03
C SER A 14 17.25 -23.83 5.77
N LYS A 15 17.11 -23.35 4.53
CA LYS A 15 17.58 -22.00 4.12
C LYS A 15 16.57 -21.30 3.20
N GLY A 16 16.01 -20.19 3.69
CA GLY A 16 15.25 -19.21 2.91
C GLY A 16 16.01 -17.89 2.81
N ALA A 17 15.66 -17.03 1.86
CA ALA A 17 16.21 -15.69 1.75
C ALA A 17 15.12 -14.69 1.37
N TRP A 18 15.14 -13.52 2.00
CA TRP A 18 14.32 -12.37 1.64
C TRP A 18 15.18 -11.32 0.96
N LEU A 19 14.69 -10.78 -0.15
CA LEU A 19 15.33 -9.73 -0.92
C LEU A 19 14.36 -8.58 -1.15
N ASN A 20 14.87 -7.36 -1.10
CA ASN A 20 14.22 -6.16 -1.63
C ASN A 20 14.88 -5.87 -2.98
N ARG A 21 14.14 -6.07 -4.09
CA ARG A 21 14.69 -6.02 -5.45
C ARG A 21 15.89 -6.97 -5.60
N SER A 22 17.12 -6.45 -5.63
CA SER A 22 18.37 -7.21 -5.74
C SER A 22 19.18 -7.25 -4.44
N SER A 23 18.74 -6.56 -3.38
CA SER A 23 19.45 -6.48 -2.09
C SER A 23 18.94 -7.54 -1.13
N ILE A 24 19.85 -8.32 -0.54
CA ILE A 24 19.52 -9.33 0.47
C ILE A 24 19.13 -8.62 1.78
N ILE A 25 17.95 -8.97 2.30
CA ILE A 25 17.46 -8.51 3.61
C ILE A 25 17.83 -9.53 4.67
N PHE A 26 17.49 -10.80 4.42
CA PHE A 26 17.82 -11.93 5.27
C PHE A 26 18.23 -13.13 4.41
N ALA A 27 19.17 -13.92 4.94
CA ALA A 27 19.52 -15.24 4.43
C ALA A 27 19.55 -16.22 5.62
N GLY A 28 18.53 -17.08 5.73
CA GLY A 28 18.29 -17.87 6.93
C GLY A 28 18.05 -16.95 8.13
N ASN A 29 18.87 -17.08 9.17
CA ASN A 29 18.78 -16.22 10.35
C ASN A 29 19.69 -14.99 10.26
N ASP A 30 20.54 -14.91 9.24
CA ASP A 30 21.49 -13.81 9.08
C ASP A 30 20.79 -12.59 8.49
N LYS A 31 20.84 -11.48 9.22
CA LYS A 31 20.33 -10.18 8.76
C LYS A 31 21.41 -9.45 7.96
N TRP A 32 21.14 -9.19 6.69
CA TRP A 32 22.02 -8.45 5.79
C TRP A 32 21.59 -6.98 5.64
N SER A 33 20.31 -6.68 5.82
CA SER A 33 19.82 -5.30 5.78
C SER A 33 20.23 -4.51 7.02
N VAL A 34 20.69 -3.28 6.81
CA VAL A 34 20.96 -2.30 7.88
C VAL A 34 19.68 -1.67 8.46
N ASP A 35 18.52 -1.88 7.83
CA ASP A 35 17.26 -1.30 8.28
C ASP A 35 16.84 -1.93 9.63
N PRO A 36 16.71 -1.15 10.73
CA PRO A 36 16.29 -1.70 12.01
C PRO A 36 14.83 -2.16 12.04
N ARG A 37 14.00 -1.72 11.09
CA ARG A 37 12.57 -2.00 11.05
C ARG A 37 12.23 -3.39 10.52
N VAL A 38 13.19 -4.09 9.91
CA VAL A 38 12.97 -5.41 9.30
C VAL A 38 13.31 -6.56 10.27
N SER A 39 12.43 -7.54 10.35
CA SER A 39 12.59 -8.76 11.16
C SER A 39 11.96 -9.97 10.49
N ILE A 40 12.45 -11.17 10.80
CA ILE A 40 11.78 -12.42 10.46
C ILE A 40 10.78 -12.76 11.57
N VAL A 41 9.59 -13.20 11.20
CA VAL A 41 8.57 -13.72 12.10
C VAL A 41 8.18 -15.14 11.71
N SER A 42 8.02 -16.01 12.71
CA SER A 42 7.53 -17.38 12.58
C SER A 42 6.29 -17.54 13.47
N SER A 43 5.19 -18.09 12.94
CA SER A 43 4.01 -18.40 13.76
C SER A 43 4.34 -19.47 14.80
N VAL A 44 3.78 -19.31 15.99
CA VAL A 44 3.90 -20.28 17.09
C VAL A 44 3.30 -21.62 16.62
N GLY A 45 4.15 -22.64 16.46
CA GLY A 45 3.76 -23.98 16.03
C GLY A 45 4.10 -24.33 14.57
N ASP A 46 4.49 -23.36 13.73
CA ASP A 46 4.89 -23.60 12.34
C ASP A 46 6.39 -23.37 12.14
N LYS A 47 7.17 -24.46 12.19
CA LYS A 47 8.62 -24.44 11.93
C LYS A 47 8.97 -24.14 10.47
N HIS A 48 7.99 -24.15 9.58
CA HIS A 48 8.17 -23.95 8.16
C HIS A 48 7.79 -22.54 7.72
N GLU A 49 7.38 -21.64 8.61
CA GLU A 49 7.07 -20.26 8.22
C GLU A 49 8.31 -19.35 8.28
N TYR A 50 8.60 -18.68 7.17
CA TYR A 50 9.69 -17.72 7.04
C TYR A 50 9.16 -16.38 6.50
N SER A 51 8.50 -15.61 7.37
CA SER A 51 7.80 -14.39 7.00
C SER A 51 8.64 -13.14 7.30
N LEU A 52 8.68 -12.19 6.36
CA LEU A 52 9.31 -10.88 6.57
C LEU A 52 8.30 -9.91 7.18
N GLN A 53 8.69 -9.25 8.26
CA GLN A 53 7.96 -8.14 8.87
C GLN A 53 8.76 -6.84 8.68
N ILE A 54 8.07 -5.78 8.28
CA ILE A 54 8.60 -4.41 8.20
C ILE A 54 7.73 -3.55 9.12
N GLN A 55 8.31 -3.02 10.19
CA GLN A 55 7.62 -2.11 11.10
C GLN A 55 7.63 -0.68 10.56
N LYS A 56 6.61 0.12 10.90
CA LYS A 56 6.54 1.54 10.50
C LYS A 56 6.82 1.72 8.99
N VAL A 57 6.03 1.00 8.18
CA VAL A 57 6.16 1.01 6.71
C VAL A 57 6.02 2.43 6.19
N ASP A 58 6.94 2.82 5.32
CA ASP A 58 6.98 4.11 4.61
C ASP A 58 6.70 3.93 3.12
N VAL A 59 6.30 5.00 2.43
CA VAL A 59 6.08 4.99 0.97
C VAL A 59 7.33 4.54 0.20
N SER A 60 8.54 4.77 0.74
CA SER A 60 9.79 4.27 0.15
C SER A 60 9.94 2.75 0.14
N ASP A 61 9.20 2.04 1.01
CA ASP A 61 9.27 0.59 1.11
C ASP A 61 8.49 -0.10 -0.03
N ASP A 62 7.70 0.67 -0.79
CA ASP A 62 6.90 0.19 -1.90
C ASP A 62 7.76 -0.44 -3.00
N GLY A 63 7.33 -1.60 -3.49
CA GLY A 63 8.01 -2.29 -4.57
C GLY A 63 8.02 -3.80 -4.41
N GLN A 64 8.90 -4.43 -5.20
CA GLN A 64 8.98 -5.87 -5.30
C GLN A 64 9.94 -6.46 -4.26
N TYR A 65 9.42 -7.41 -3.50
CA TYR A 65 10.15 -8.26 -2.59
C TYR A 65 10.20 -9.68 -3.15
N THR A 66 11.33 -10.34 -2.98
CA THR A 66 11.52 -11.72 -3.40
C THR A 66 11.78 -12.59 -2.20
N CYS A 67 11.10 -13.71 -2.13
CA CYS A 67 11.38 -14.75 -1.17
C CYS A 67 11.86 -15.99 -1.93
N SER A 68 13.06 -16.45 -1.62
CA SER A 68 13.67 -17.63 -2.25
C SER A 68 13.85 -18.73 -1.21
N ILE A 69 13.42 -19.95 -1.55
CA ILE A 69 13.49 -21.11 -0.67
C ILE A 69 14.29 -22.18 -1.39
N GLN A 70 15.39 -22.63 -0.79
CA GLN A 70 16.31 -23.56 -1.44
C GLN A 70 15.80 -25.00 -1.37
N SER A 71 15.11 -25.46 -2.41
CA SER A 71 14.77 -26.89 -2.56
C SER A 71 15.87 -27.62 -3.32
N GLU A 72 16.19 -28.86 -2.92
CA GLU A 72 17.27 -29.69 -3.49
C GLU A 72 17.17 -29.92 -5.01
N ARG A 73 16.04 -29.60 -5.66
CA ARG A 73 15.86 -29.80 -7.12
C ARG A 73 15.53 -28.56 -7.93
N ASN A 74 15.13 -27.44 -7.32
CA ASN A 74 15.01 -26.14 -7.99
C ASN A 74 14.57 -25.05 -7.00
N PRO A 75 15.38 -23.99 -6.76
CA PRO A 75 14.89 -22.82 -6.03
C PRO A 75 13.84 -22.09 -6.89
N ARG A 76 12.60 -22.00 -6.40
CA ARG A 76 11.55 -21.20 -7.05
C ARG A 76 11.34 -19.90 -6.27
N PRO A 77 11.80 -18.74 -6.78
CA PRO A 77 11.57 -17.47 -6.12
C PRO A 77 10.07 -17.10 -6.19
N LYS A 78 9.51 -16.68 -5.07
CA LYS A 78 8.18 -16.08 -4.96
C LYS A 78 8.34 -14.56 -4.96
N LEU A 79 7.74 -13.90 -5.95
CA LEU A 79 7.72 -12.45 -6.06
C LEU A 79 6.46 -11.90 -5.37
N LEU A 80 6.62 -10.84 -4.58
CA LEU A 80 5.56 -10.16 -3.88
C LEU A 80 5.68 -8.65 -4.11
N ASN A 81 4.57 -7.97 -4.35
CA ASN A 81 4.57 -6.52 -4.48
C ASN A 81 3.98 -5.90 -3.22
N LEU A 82 4.80 -5.17 -2.47
CA LEU A 82 4.36 -4.38 -1.33
C LEU A 82 3.78 -3.06 -1.86
N ILE A 83 2.48 -2.84 -1.63
CA ILE A 83 1.79 -1.59 -1.98
C ILE A 83 1.47 -0.84 -0.70
N VAL A 84 2.13 0.29 -0.51
CA VAL A 84 1.91 1.19 0.62
C VAL A 84 0.75 2.11 0.29
N LYS A 85 -0.26 2.15 1.17
CA LYS A 85 -1.44 2.99 1.01
C LYS A 85 -1.33 4.24 1.85
N VAL A 86 -1.65 5.38 1.25
CA VAL A 86 -1.69 6.68 1.91
C VAL A 86 -3.14 7.17 1.86
N PRO A 87 -3.76 7.50 3.01
CA PRO A 87 -5.11 8.02 3.04
C PRO A 87 -5.26 9.30 2.17
N PRO A 88 -6.43 9.51 1.55
CA PRO A 88 -6.72 10.76 0.86
C PRO A 88 -6.64 11.96 1.79
N LYS A 89 -6.01 13.05 1.33
CA LYS A 89 -5.93 14.34 2.02
C LYS A 89 -6.13 15.46 1.02
N ILE A 90 -7.16 16.27 1.24
CA ILE A 90 -7.37 17.51 0.48
C ILE A 90 -6.30 18.51 0.91
N TYR A 91 -5.61 19.11 -0.06
CA TYR A 91 -4.55 20.10 0.21
C TYR A 91 -4.79 21.43 -0.49
N ASP A 92 -5.68 21.47 -1.48
CA ASP A 92 -6.18 22.72 -2.06
C ASP A 92 -7.69 22.60 -2.28
N ILE A 93 -8.42 23.63 -1.88
CA ILE A 93 -9.85 23.74 -2.06
C ILE A 93 -10.20 25.22 -2.21
N SER A 94 -11.09 25.54 -3.15
CA SER A 94 -11.59 26.91 -3.31
C SER A 94 -12.11 27.45 -1.98
N SER A 95 -11.68 28.67 -1.63
CA SER A 95 -12.25 29.42 -0.53
C SER A 95 -13.70 29.80 -0.83
N ASP A 96 -14.41 30.28 0.19
CA ASP A 96 -15.75 30.83 0.03
C ASP A 96 -15.75 31.97 -0.99
N ILE A 97 -16.69 31.91 -1.94
CA ILE A 97 -16.87 32.90 -3.00
C ILE A 97 -18.29 33.45 -2.96
N THR A 98 -18.43 34.75 -3.22
CA THR A 98 -19.71 35.41 -3.45
C THR A 98 -19.73 35.95 -4.86
N VAL A 99 -20.78 35.60 -5.61
CA VAL A 99 -20.93 36.01 -7.01
C VAL A 99 -22.34 36.52 -7.26
N ASN A 100 -22.46 37.41 -8.25
CA ASN A 100 -23.76 37.87 -8.72
C ASN A 100 -24.47 36.78 -9.52
N GLU A 101 -25.79 36.85 -9.55
CA GLU A 101 -26.60 35.95 -10.37
C GLU A 101 -26.19 36.01 -11.86
N GLY A 102 -26.18 34.85 -12.51
CA GLY A 102 -25.77 34.71 -13.92
C GLY A 102 -24.26 34.64 -14.15
N ILE A 103 -23.44 34.71 -13.09
CA ILE A 103 -21.98 34.55 -13.19
C ILE A 103 -21.58 33.07 -13.05
N ASN A 104 -20.75 32.60 -13.98
CA ASN A 104 -20.18 31.26 -13.92
C ASN A 104 -19.06 31.18 -12.88
N VAL A 105 -19.05 30.10 -12.11
CA VAL A 105 -18.02 29.82 -11.09
C VAL A 105 -17.34 28.48 -11.36
N SER A 106 -16.06 28.39 -11.00
CA SER A 106 -15.29 27.15 -11.01
C SER A 106 -14.77 26.89 -9.61
N LEU A 107 -15.10 25.71 -9.07
CA LEU A 107 -14.62 25.25 -7.77
C LEU A 107 -13.51 24.23 -8.00
N ILE A 108 -12.39 24.44 -7.31
CA ILE A 108 -11.21 23.59 -7.37
C ILE A 108 -11.15 22.79 -6.07
N CYS A 109 -10.84 21.50 -6.20
CA CYS A 109 -10.51 20.63 -5.09
C CYS A 109 -9.42 19.68 -5.58
N THR A 110 -8.27 19.70 -4.92
CA THR A 110 -7.19 18.76 -5.18
C THR A 110 -6.85 18.00 -3.91
N ALA A 111 -6.75 16.69 -4.06
CA ALA A 111 -6.43 15.77 -2.98
C ALA A 111 -5.24 14.90 -3.38
N SER A 112 -4.43 14.55 -2.40
CA SER A 112 -3.33 13.59 -2.54
C SER A 112 -3.71 12.29 -1.84
N GLY A 113 -3.28 11.14 -2.36
CA GLY A 113 -3.48 9.85 -1.73
C GLY A 113 -2.80 8.74 -2.52
N LYS A 114 -2.71 7.55 -1.94
CA LYS A 114 -2.24 6.35 -2.65
C LYS A 114 -3.14 5.16 -2.32
N PRO A 115 -3.89 4.60 -3.28
CA PRO A 115 -4.02 5.04 -4.68
C PRO A 115 -4.56 6.46 -4.84
N GLU A 116 -4.43 7.02 -6.04
CA GLU A 116 -4.93 8.35 -6.36
C GLU A 116 -6.43 8.47 -6.02
N PRO A 117 -6.84 9.48 -5.24
CA PRO A 117 -8.22 9.58 -4.78
C PRO A 117 -9.17 10.06 -5.89
N SER A 118 -10.38 9.48 -5.92
CA SER A 118 -11.47 10.03 -6.72
C SER A 118 -12.13 11.19 -6.00
N ILE A 119 -12.25 12.34 -6.67
CA ILE A 119 -12.84 13.56 -6.13
C ILE A 119 -14.27 13.72 -6.65
N SER A 120 -15.22 13.97 -5.76
CA SER A 120 -16.62 14.25 -6.11
C SER A 120 -17.14 15.46 -5.33
N TRP A 121 -17.96 16.27 -6.00
CA TRP A 121 -18.60 17.44 -5.42
C TRP A 121 -20.05 17.13 -5.04
N ARG A 122 -20.53 17.80 -4.00
CA ARG A 122 -21.93 17.71 -3.56
C ARG A 122 -22.44 19.09 -3.18
N HIS A 123 -23.58 19.47 -3.75
CA HIS A 123 -24.32 20.67 -3.34
C HIS A 123 -25.14 20.35 -2.09
N ILE A 124 -24.99 21.15 -1.04
CA ILE A 124 -25.72 20.99 0.23
C ILE A 124 -26.66 22.18 0.37
N THR A 125 -27.96 21.94 0.27
CA THR A 125 -28.97 22.98 0.51
C THR A 125 -29.24 23.13 2.01
N PRO A 126 -29.74 24.30 2.47
CA PRO A 126 -30.15 24.49 3.86
C PRO A 126 -31.25 23.53 4.34
N SER A 127 -32.03 22.96 3.42
CA SER A 127 -33.05 21.92 3.69
C SER A 127 -32.47 20.52 3.87
N GLY A 128 -31.17 20.30 3.62
CA GLY A 128 -30.53 18.99 3.64
C GLY A 128 -30.95 18.08 2.48
N GLU A 129 -31.66 18.61 1.49
CA GLU A 129 -32.12 17.86 0.33
C GLU A 129 -30.99 17.64 -0.67
N PHE A 130 -30.75 16.37 -0.99
CA PHE A 130 -29.78 15.96 -2.00
C PHE A 130 -30.38 16.23 -3.39
N THR A 131 -29.91 17.28 -4.06
CA THR A 131 -30.16 17.44 -5.49
C THR A 131 -29.20 16.50 -6.22
N SER A 132 -29.73 15.40 -6.78
CA SER A 132 -28.99 14.58 -7.73
C SER A 132 -28.51 15.46 -8.90
N PRO A 133 -27.38 15.13 -9.57
CA PRO A 133 -27.00 15.89 -10.74
C PRO A 133 -28.14 15.83 -11.75
N LEU A 134 -28.62 16.99 -12.20
CA LEU A 134 -29.49 17.11 -13.37
C LEU A 134 -28.66 16.71 -14.59
N THR A 135 -28.49 15.40 -14.81
CA THR A 135 -28.21 14.90 -16.16
C THR A 135 -29.44 15.23 -16.98
N HIS A 136 -29.38 16.33 -17.72
CA HIS A 136 -30.35 16.61 -18.76
C HIS A 136 -30.43 15.39 -19.68
N LEU A 137 -31.61 14.79 -19.72
CA LEU A 137 -32.02 13.92 -20.79
C LEU A 137 -31.81 14.64 -22.12
N CYS A 138 -31.13 13.97 -23.04
CA CYS A 138 -31.53 13.94 -24.44
C CYS A 138 -31.86 12.47 -24.77
#